data_AF-A0A6C0KYM9-F1
#
_entry.id   AF-A0A6C0KYM9-F1
#
_cell.length_a   1.000
_cell.length_b   1.000
_cell.length_c   1.000
_cell.angle_alpha   90.00
_cell.angle_beta   90.00
_cell.angle_gamma   90.00
#
_symmetry.space_group_name_H-M   'P 1'
#
loop_
_entity.id
_entity.type
_entity.pdbx_description
1 polymer ?
#
loop_
_entity_poly.entity_id
_entity_poly.type
_entity_poly.pdbx_seq_one_letter_code
_entity_poly.pdbx_strand_id
1 'polypeptide(L)'
;MTGETDEKIFKKSVSNTLKIFTLLMMIFVLIKTIVMFKSANSSLLTINSLRNISLVALAFTFFLFSYFTNIAATENKLICGEKNHKIAFYATILPFVFIFLLGIFAISIFPGWVRCFSNTFGSSLLSFCGLEANVTKELNPDVNSSNNNLYELYSKNPQILLNEIELNSDGDIPSEYFKEVGITIDGYDKKKKILKQYIYCKETIGEGIWQYLLGIITLLMSYNAILSENCNAFTVQKDDFKKYLNDKIQKN
;
A
#
# COMPACT_ATOMS: atom_id res chain seq x y z
N MET A 1 -21.25 -18.34 -29.36
CA MET A 1 -21.30 -18.96 -28.01
C MET A 1 -19.95 -19.01 -27.29
N THR A 2 -18.80 -18.78 -27.94
CA THR A 2 -17.47 -18.80 -27.30
C THR A 2 -17.16 -17.51 -26.51
N GLY A 3 -17.49 -16.33 -27.04
CA GLY A 3 -17.12 -15.05 -26.43
C GLY A 3 -17.68 -14.78 -25.02
N GLU A 4 -18.92 -15.20 -24.72
CA GLU A 4 -19.53 -14.98 -23.39
C GLU A 4 -18.85 -15.83 -22.30
N THR A 5 -18.34 -17.01 -22.67
CA THR A 5 -17.60 -17.89 -21.75
C THR A 5 -16.22 -17.30 -21.46
N ASP A 6 -15.54 -16.80 -22.49
CA ASP A 6 -14.20 -16.23 -22.34
C ASP A 6 -14.21 -14.91 -21.55
N GLU A 7 -15.25 -14.09 -21.70
CA GLU A 7 -15.43 -12.85 -20.92
C GLU A 7 -15.61 -13.15 -19.42
N LYS A 8 -16.42 -14.16 -19.09
CA LYS A 8 -16.62 -14.61 -17.70
C LYS A 8 -15.31 -15.13 -17.10
N ILE A 9 -14.52 -15.87 -17.88
CA ILE A 9 -13.20 -16.36 -17.46
C ILE A 9 -12.25 -15.19 -17.18
N PHE A 10 -12.21 -14.19 -18.06
CA PHE A 10 -11.37 -13.01 -17.87
C PHE A 10 -11.76 -12.21 -16.61
N LYS A 11 -13.05 -11.90 -16.42
CA LYS A 11 -13.53 -11.19 -15.22
C LYS A 11 -13.20 -11.95 -13.94
N LYS A 12 -13.34 -13.28 -13.94
CA LYS A 12 -12.97 -14.13 -12.82
C LYS A 12 -11.46 -14.08 -12.54
N SER A 13 -10.63 -14.07 -13.57
CA SER A 13 -9.17 -13.91 -13.45
C SER A 13 -8.82 -12.57 -12.78
N VAL A 14 -9.35 -11.46 -13.27
CA VAL A 14 -9.13 -10.11 -12.70
C VAL A 14 -9.58 -10.06 -11.23
N SER A 15 -10.78 -10.55 -10.93
CA SER A 15 -11.30 -10.62 -9.55
C SER A 15 -10.38 -11.45 -8.65
N ASN A 16 -9.86 -12.58 -9.13
CA ASN A 16 -8.97 -13.42 -8.34
C ASN A 16 -7.62 -12.73 -8.09
N THR A 17 -7.05 -12.06 -9.09
CA THR A 17 -5.84 -11.26 -8.95
C THR A 17 -6.00 -10.18 -7.88
N LEU A 18 -7.11 -9.43 -7.90
CA LEU A 18 -7.37 -8.40 -6.89
C LEU A 18 -7.52 -8.98 -5.48
N LYS A 19 -8.16 -10.15 -5.34
CA LYS A 19 -8.26 -10.85 -4.04
C LYS A 19 -6.89 -11.29 -3.52
N ILE A 20 -6.06 -11.88 -4.38
CA ILE A 20 -4.70 -12.30 -4.01
C ILE A 20 -3.86 -11.08 -3.63
N PHE A 21 -3.93 -10.01 -4.41
CA PHE A 21 -3.24 -8.75 -4.12
C PHE A 21 -3.67 -8.19 -2.75
N THR A 22 -4.97 -8.14 -2.49
CA THR A 22 -5.52 -7.65 -1.21
C THR A 22 -5.00 -8.49 -0.04
N LEU A 23 -4.98 -9.81 -0.17
CA LEU A 23 -4.45 -10.70 0.86
C LEU A 23 -2.95 -10.46 1.11
N LEU A 24 -2.16 -10.36 0.04
CA LEU A 24 -0.72 -10.08 0.14
C LEU A 24 -0.46 -8.72 0.80
N MET A 25 -1.24 -7.69 0.46
CA MET A 25 -1.12 -6.36 1.06
C MET A 25 -1.49 -6.36 2.54
N MET A 26 -2.55 -7.07 2.93
CA MET A 26 -2.90 -7.20 4.36
C MET A 26 -1.77 -7.86 5.13
N ILE A 27 -1.21 -8.97 4.64
CA ILE A 27 -0.08 -9.67 5.28
C ILE A 27 1.13 -8.75 5.37
N PHE A 28 1.47 -8.06 4.28
CA PHE A 28 2.60 -7.14 4.24
C PHE A 28 2.46 -6.00 5.27
N VAL A 29 1.31 -5.33 5.29
CA VAL A 29 1.04 -4.23 6.23
C VAL A 29 1.06 -4.72 7.68
N LEU A 30 0.53 -5.90 7.96
CA LEU A 30 0.59 -6.51 9.29
C LEU A 30 2.04 -6.76 9.72
N ILE A 31 2.85 -7.40 8.87
CA ILE A 31 4.27 -7.66 9.16
C ILE A 31 5.01 -6.34 9.39
N LYS A 32 4.83 -5.36 8.50
CA LYS A 32 5.45 -4.03 8.62
C LYS A 32 5.05 -3.35 9.93
N THR A 33 3.78 -3.39 10.30
CA THR A 33 3.28 -2.80 11.55
C THR A 33 3.90 -3.47 12.78
N ILE A 34 4.04 -4.80 12.79
CA ILE A 34 4.68 -5.55 13.89
C ILE A 34 6.17 -5.19 14.00
N VAL A 35 6.88 -5.09 12.87
CA VAL A 35 8.30 -4.68 12.85
C VAL A 35 8.46 -3.27 13.41
N MET A 36 7.64 -2.31 12.95
CA MET A 36 7.69 -0.93 13.43
C MET A 36 7.33 -0.81 14.92
N PHE A 37 6.36 -1.58 15.40
CA PHE A 37 6.02 -1.64 16.82
C PHE A 37 7.20 -2.07 17.70
N LYS A 38 7.96 -3.09 17.25
CA LYS A 38 9.15 -3.58 17.96
C LYS A 38 10.30 -2.58 17.89
N SER A 39 10.44 -1.87 16.78
CA SER A 39 11.51 -0.91 16.52
C SER A 39 11.22 0.52 16.97
N ALA A 40 10.09 0.79 17.61
CA ALA A 40 9.67 2.15 18.00
C ALA A 40 10.66 2.91 18.91
N ASN A 41 11.52 2.18 19.63
CA ASN A 41 12.56 2.75 20.49
C ASN A 41 13.97 2.69 19.86
N SER A 42 14.11 2.14 18.67
CA SER A 42 15.37 2.13 17.94
C SER A 42 15.76 3.55 17.52
N SER A 43 17.02 3.74 17.13
CA SER A 43 17.47 5.02 16.60
C SER A 43 16.67 5.39 15.35
N LEU A 44 16.51 6.69 15.11
CA LEU A 44 15.83 7.21 13.92
C LEU A 44 16.43 6.63 12.62
N LEU A 45 17.75 6.44 12.58
CA LEU A 45 18.45 5.80 11.45
C LEU A 45 17.92 4.38 11.18
N THR A 46 17.76 3.57 12.22
CA THR A 46 17.23 2.20 12.10
C THR A 46 15.79 2.22 11.60
N ILE A 47 14.95 3.11 12.13
CA ILE A 47 13.54 3.24 11.74
C ILE A 47 13.42 3.65 10.27
N ASN A 48 14.18 4.67 9.85
CA ASN A 48 14.22 5.12 8.46
C ASN A 48 14.74 4.02 7.52
N SER A 49 15.77 3.29 7.93
CA SER A 49 16.29 2.15 7.17
C SER A 49 15.22 1.07 6.99
N LEU A 50 14.53 0.66 8.06
CA LEU A 50 13.44 -0.32 7.99
C LEU A 50 12.30 0.15 7.08
N ARG A 51 11.90 1.42 7.17
CA ARG A 51 10.88 2.00 6.29
C ARG A 51 11.30 1.91 4.82
N ASN A 52 12.52 2.35 4.50
CA ASN A 52 13.03 2.34 3.14
C ASN A 52 13.19 0.91 2.59
N ILE A 53 13.75 -0.01 3.36
CA ILE A 53 13.88 -1.42 2.97
C ILE A 53 12.50 -2.03 2.70
N SER A 54 11.53 -1.78 3.58
CA SER A 54 10.16 -2.29 3.40
C SER A 54 9.51 -1.73 2.13
N LEU A 55 9.74 -0.47 1.80
CA LEU A 55 9.21 0.19 0.61
C LEU A 55 9.84 -0.38 -0.67
N VAL A 56 11.15 -0.57 -0.69
CA VAL A 56 11.85 -1.18 -1.83
C VAL A 56 11.40 -2.63 -2.02
N ALA A 57 11.29 -3.39 -0.93
CA ALA A 57 10.79 -4.76 -0.98
C ALA A 57 9.36 -4.82 -1.54
N LEU A 58 8.47 -3.94 -1.08
CA LEU A 58 7.11 -3.83 -1.58
C LEU A 58 7.08 -3.50 -3.08
N ALA A 59 7.82 -2.48 -3.51
CA ALA A 59 7.86 -2.06 -4.91
C ALA A 59 8.36 -3.18 -5.82
N PHE A 60 9.40 -3.89 -5.40
CA PHE A 60 9.95 -5.04 -6.12
C PHE A 60 8.95 -6.20 -6.19
N THR A 61 8.36 -6.59 -5.06
CA THR A 61 7.36 -7.66 -5.02
C THR A 61 6.12 -7.30 -5.84
N PHE A 62 5.66 -6.05 -5.77
CA PHE A 62 4.51 -5.58 -6.53
C PHE A 62 4.80 -5.56 -8.04
N PHE A 63 6.00 -5.15 -8.45
CA PHE A 63 6.42 -5.21 -9.84
C PHE A 63 6.40 -6.65 -10.38
N LEU A 64 6.98 -7.60 -9.63
CA LEU A 64 6.96 -9.01 -10.02
C LEU A 64 5.54 -9.57 -10.08
N PHE A 65 4.71 -9.27 -9.08
CA PHE A 65 3.31 -9.68 -9.04
C PHE A 65 2.54 -9.13 -10.26
N SER A 66 2.69 -7.84 -10.57
CA SER A 66 2.05 -7.21 -11.74
C SER A 66 2.56 -7.81 -13.05
N TYR A 67 3.86 -8.09 -13.17
CA TYR A 67 4.43 -8.72 -14.36
C TYR A 67 3.88 -10.11 -14.62
N PHE A 68 3.88 -10.99 -13.61
CA PHE A 68 3.38 -12.35 -13.78
C PHE A 68 1.88 -12.41 -14.03
N THR A 69 1.11 -11.52 -13.39
CA THR A 69 -0.35 -11.42 -13.63
C THR A 69 -0.65 -10.90 -15.04
N ASN A 70 0.16 -9.97 -15.55
CA ASN A 70 0.05 -9.47 -16.93
C ASN A 70 0.45 -10.53 -17.97
N ILE A 71 1.49 -11.35 -17.72
CA ILE A 71 1.79 -12.51 -18.59
C ILE A 71 0.60 -13.47 -18.62
N ALA A 72 0.08 -13.85 -17.45
CA ALA A 72 -1.06 -14.75 -17.36
C ALA A 72 -2.31 -14.18 -18.05
N ALA A 73 -2.46 -12.85 -18.09
CA ALA A 73 -3.53 -12.20 -18.84
C ALA A 73 -3.36 -12.35 -20.36
N THR A 74 -2.14 -12.24 -20.89
CA THR A 74 -1.89 -12.40 -22.34
C THR A 74 -2.21 -13.80 -22.87
N GLU A 75 -2.12 -14.83 -22.02
CA GLU A 75 -2.51 -16.21 -22.37
C GLU A 75 -4.00 -16.37 -22.66
N ASN A 76 -4.84 -15.42 -22.23
CA ASN A 76 -6.26 -15.48 -22.51
C ASN A 76 -6.52 -15.36 -24.03
N LYS A 77 -7.38 -16.23 -24.55
CA LYS A 77 -7.76 -16.28 -25.98
C LYS A 77 -8.39 -14.98 -26.50
N LEU A 78 -9.00 -14.18 -25.62
CA LEU A 78 -9.56 -12.86 -25.97
C LEU A 78 -8.49 -11.80 -26.22
N ILE A 79 -7.27 -12.01 -25.71
CA ILE A 79 -6.19 -11.02 -25.75
C ILE A 79 -5.17 -11.46 -26.81
N CYS A 80 -4.27 -12.37 -26.45
CA CYS A 80 -3.28 -12.91 -27.39
C CYS A 80 -3.45 -14.41 -27.65
N GLY A 81 -4.02 -15.16 -26.70
CA GLY A 81 -4.07 -16.62 -26.73
C GLY A 81 -2.73 -17.32 -26.48
N GLU A 82 -1.67 -16.55 -26.21
CA GLU A 82 -0.31 -17.02 -25.94
C GLU A 82 0.42 -16.05 -25.00
N LYS A 83 1.49 -16.53 -24.35
CA LYS A 83 2.34 -15.69 -23.50
C LYS A 83 3.05 -14.64 -24.34
N ASN A 84 2.69 -13.37 -24.19
CA ASN A 84 3.37 -12.26 -24.84
C ASN A 84 4.14 -11.41 -23.83
N HIS A 85 5.42 -11.70 -23.65
CA HIS A 85 6.29 -10.99 -22.72
C HIS A 85 6.46 -9.50 -23.03
N LYS A 86 6.42 -9.10 -24.31
CA LYS A 86 6.57 -7.69 -24.69
C LYS A 86 5.36 -6.88 -24.23
N ILE A 87 4.17 -7.35 -24.58
CA ILE A 87 2.91 -6.70 -24.17
C ILE A 87 2.78 -6.68 -22.65
N ALA A 88 3.04 -7.83 -22.00
CA ALA A 88 2.98 -7.92 -20.54
C ALA A 88 3.94 -6.94 -19.85
N PHE A 89 5.18 -6.83 -20.35
CA PHE A 89 6.16 -5.90 -19.79
C PHE A 89 5.73 -4.44 -19.94
N TYR A 90 5.26 -4.03 -21.12
CA TYR A 90 4.77 -2.66 -21.35
C TYR A 90 3.56 -2.33 -20.47
N ALA A 91 2.60 -3.25 -20.38
CA ALA A 91 1.43 -3.11 -19.52
C ALA A 91 1.78 -3.09 -18.03
N THR A 92 2.93 -3.64 -17.61
CA THR A 92 3.42 -3.54 -16.23
C THR A 92 4.18 -2.24 -16.00
N ILE A 93 5.21 -1.96 -16.80
CA ILE A 93 6.18 -0.90 -16.50
C ILE A 93 5.54 0.49 -16.54
N LEU A 94 4.61 0.72 -17.48
CA LEU A 94 4.03 2.04 -17.66
C LEU A 94 3.14 2.43 -16.46
N PRO A 95 2.11 1.64 -16.07
CA PRO A 95 1.36 1.91 -14.85
C PRO A 95 2.23 1.88 -13.58
N PHE A 96 3.19 0.96 -13.50
CA PHE A 96 4.07 0.86 -12.32
C PHE A 96 4.88 2.14 -12.08
N VAL A 97 5.51 2.68 -13.11
CA VAL A 97 6.31 3.91 -12.97
C VAL A 97 5.39 5.12 -12.73
N PHE A 98 4.40 5.32 -13.59
CA PHE A 98 3.63 6.57 -13.59
C PHE A 98 2.52 6.65 -12.54
N ILE A 99 2.03 5.51 -12.05
CA ILE A 99 0.98 5.48 -11.02
C ILE A 99 1.58 5.08 -9.69
N PHE A 100 2.20 3.90 -9.62
CA PHE A 100 2.65 3.37 -8.34
C PHE A 100 3.86 4.15 -7.80
N LEU A 101 4.98 4.21 -8.53
CA LEU A 101 6.19 4.89 -8.03
C LEU A 101 5.99 6.40 -7.83
N LEU A 102 5.37 7.08 -8.79
CA LEU A 102 5.05 8.51 -8.64
C LEU A 102 4.06 8.76 -7.50
N GLY A 103 3.07 7.89 -7.29
CA GLY A 103 2.15 7.97 -6.17
C GLY A 103 2.86 7.79 -4.82
N ILE A 104 3.76 6.81 -4.72
CA ILE A 104 4.60 6.59 -3.52
C ILE A 104 5.51 7.80 -3.26
N PHE A 105 6.05 8.41 -4.31
CA PHE A 105 6.83 9.63 -4.19
C PHE A 105 5.98 10.80 -3.69
N ALA A 106 4.76 10.96 -4.20
CA ALA A 106 3.84 12.02 -3.79
C ALA A 106 3.48 11.92 -2.29
N ILE A 107 3.14 10.73 -1.79
CA ILE A 107 2.84 10.54 -0.36
C ILE A 107 4.07 10.78 0.54
N SER A 108 5.29 10.66 -0.01
CA SER A 108 6.53 10.93 0.74
C SER A 108 6.81 12.43 0.87
N ILE A 109 6.30 13.26 -0.05
CA ILE A 109 6.44 14.72 -0.01
C ILE A 109 5.30 15.34 0.81
N PHE A 110 4.09 14.78 0.73
CA PHE A 110 2.89 15.32 1.35
C PHE A 110 2.43 14.44 2.53
N PRO A 111 3.04 14.59 3.73
CA PRO A 111 2.70 13.78 4.90
C PRO A 111 1.24 13.91 5.33
N GLY A 112 0.62 15.08 5.04
CA GLY A 112 -0.81 15.30 5.28
C GLY A 112 -1.73 14.29 4.58
N TRP A 113 -1.32 13.71 3.46
CA TRP A 113 -2.10 12.67 2.78
C TRP A 113 -2.12 11.37 3.57
N VAL A 114 -1.00 10.99 4.17
CA VAL A 114 -0.89 9.82 5.04
C VAL A 114 -1.67 10.06 6.34
N ARG A 115 -1.62 11.28 6.88
CA ARG A 115 -2.28 11.67 8.13
C ARG A 115 -3.79 11.41 8.11
N CYS A 116 -4.48 11.69 7.01
CA CYS A 116 -5.93 11.42 6.88
C CYS A 116 -6.28 9.94 7.11
N PHE A 117 -5.55 9.02 6.49
CA PHE A 117 -5.78 7.58 6.66
C PHE A 117 -5.23 7.05 7.98
N SER A 118 -4.12 7.61 8.47
CA SER A 118 -3.54 7.27 9.75
C SER A 118 -4.51 7.56 10.90
N ASN A 119 -5.10 8.75 10.94
CA ASN A 119 -6.01 9.16 12.00
C ASN A 119 -7.38 8.47 11.90
N THR A 120 -7.80 8.05 10.70
CA THR A 120 -9.08 7.37 10.49
C THR A 120 -8.95 5.86 10.69
N PHE A 121 -8.17 5.19 9.84
CA PHE A 121 -8.06 3.74 9.82
C PHE A 121 -6.98 3.23 10.77
N GLY A 122 -5.86 3.95 10.87
CA GLY A 122 -4.79 3.62 11.82
C GLY A 122 -5.29 3.66 13.25
N SER A 123 -5.84 4.79 13.67
CA SER A 123 -6.42 4.94 15.02
C SER A 123 -7.50 3.89 15.26
N SER A 124 -8.47 3.71 14.34
CA SER A 124 -9.54 2.70 14.49
C SER A 124 -9.03 1.28 14.68
N LEU A 125 -8.03 0.83 13.89
CA LEU A 125 -7.43 -0.49 14.05
C LEU A 125 -6.68 -0.62 15.38
N LEU A 126 -6.00 0.43 15.81
CA LEU A 126 -5.32 0.45 17.12
C LEU A 126 -6.29 0.49 18.30
N SER A 127 -7.48 1.10 18.14
CA SER A 127 -8.57 1.00 19.10
C SER A 127 -9.05 -0.45 19.22
N PHE A 128 -9.28 -1.12 18.09
CA PHE A 128 -9.72 -2.53 18.07
C PHE A 128 -8.71 -3.48 18.70
N CYS A 129 -7.40 -3.24 18.53
CA CYS A 129 -6.35 -4.02 19.17
C CYS A 129 -6.11 -3.64 20.65
N GLY A 130 -6.84 -2.66 21.20
CA GLY A 130 -6.70 -2.19 22.58
C GLY A 130 -5.43 -1.37 22.85
N LEU A 131 -4.64 -1.03 21.82
CA LEU A 131 -3.43 -0.22 21.99
C LEU A 131 -3.78 1.21 22.39
N GLU A 132 -4.86 1.76 21.83
CA GLU A 132 -5.34 3.10 22.21
C GLU A 132 -5.75 3.17 23.70
N ALA A 133 -6.49 2.16 24.19
CA ALA A 133 -6.87 2.08 25.60
C ALA A 133 -5.64 2.03 26.52
N ASN A 134 -4.59 1.33 26.11
CA ASN A 134 -3.34 1.29 26.86
C ASN A 134 -2.62 2.65 26.85
N VAL A 135 -2.55 3.32 25.70
CA VAL A 135 -1.91 4.64 25.59
C VAL A 135 -2.66 5.69 26.41
N THR A 136 -3.98 5.74 26.29
CA THR A 136 -4.83 6.69 27.03
C THR A 136 -4.73 6.50 28.54
N LYS A 137 -4.70 5.24 29.01
CA LYS A 137 -4.47 4.93 30.42
C LYS A 137 -3.11 5.42 30.94
N GLU A 138 -2.05 5.27 30.14
CA GLU A 138 -0.69 5.71 30.52
C GLU A 138 -0.52 7.23 30.39
N LEU A 139 -1.31 7.88 29.53
CA LEU A 139 -1.37 9.34 29.38
C LEU A 139 -2.28 10.02 30.41
N ASN A 140 -2.83 9.29 31.38
CA ASN A 140 -3.62 9.90 32.44
C ASN A 140 -2.81 11.01 33.13
N PRO A 141 -3.29 12.26 33.08
CA PRO A 141 -2.59 13.39 33.66
C PRO A 141 -2.58 13.29 35.19
N ASP A 142 -1.51 13.78 35.82
CA ASP A 142 -1.49 13.96 37.27
C ASP A 142 -2.46 15.09 37.64
N VAL A 143 -3.41 14.77 38.52
CA VAL A 143 -4.63 15.54 38.86
C VAL A 143 -4.37 16.95 39.45
N ASN A 144 -3.11 17.38 39.53
CA ASN A 144 -2.70 18.56 40.27
C ASN A 144 -2.55 19.85 39.45
N SER A 145 -2.90 19.90 38.15
CA SER A 145 -2.74 21.14 37.38
C SER A 145 -3.92 21.56 36.50
N SER A 146 -4.55 22.65 36.96
CA SER A 146 -5.19 23.73 36.20
C SER A 146 -6.62 23.58 35.67
N ASN A 147 -7.43 24.61 35.98
CA ASN A 147 -8.74 24.97 35.42
C ASN A 147 -8.64 25.33 33.93
N ASN A 148 -8.08 24.46 33.09
CA ASN A 148 -7.91 24.72 31.67
C ASN A 148 -8.94 23.91 30.86
N ASN A 149 -9.78 24.59 30.08
CA ASN A 149 -10.78 23.95 29.20
C ASN A 149 -10.16 22.92 28.24
N LEU A 150 -8.88 23.08 27.90
CA LEU A 150 -8.10 22.12 27.10
C LEU A 150 -7.89 20.80 27.85
N TYR A 151 -7.56 20.84 29.14
CA TYR A 151 -7.42 19.63 29.96
C TYR A 151 -8.73 18.82 29.98
N GLU A 152 -9.86 19.50 30.20
CA GLU A 152 -11.17 18.84 30.22
C GLU A 152 -11.50 18.23 28.84
N LEU A 153 -11.16 18.93 27.75
CA LEU A 153 -11.35 18.42 26.39
C LEU A 153 -10.54 17.16 26.12
N TYR A 154 -9.25 17.13 26.51
CA TYR A 154 -8.37 15.98 26.28
C TYR A 154 -8.64 14.81 27.22
N SER A 155 -9.05 15.08 28.46
CA SER A 155 -9.50 14.06 29.40
C SER A 155 -10.78 13.37 28.91
N LYS A 156 -11.70 14.13 28.32
CA LYS A 156 -12.92 13.58 27.71
C LYS A 156 -12.67 12.89 26.37
N ASN A 157 -11.76 13.42 25.55
CA ASN A 157 -11.50 12.94 24.18
C ASN A 157 -10.00 12.87 23.88
N PRO A 158 -9.29 11.84 24.37
CA PRO A 158 -7.84 11.75 24.17
C PRO A 158 -7.43 11.50 22.71
N GLN A 159 -8.37 11.03 21.86
CA GLN A 159 -8.15 10.86 20.43
C GLN A 159 -7.79 12.16 19.72
N ILE A 160 -8.30 13.30 20.19
CA ILE A 160 -7.97 14.61 19.61
C ILE A 160 -6.47 14.84 19.72
N LEU A 161 -5.89 14.60 20.90
CA LEU A 161 -4.45 14.73 21.12
C LEU A 161 -3.67 13.70 20.28
N LEU A 162 -4.10 12.44 20.29
CA LEU A 162 -3.40 11.37 19.56
C LEU A 162 -3.38 11.58 18.03
N ASN A 163 -4.39 12.26 17.48
CA ASN A 163 -4.47 12.59 16.05
C ASN A 163 -3.62 13.80 15.66
N GLU A 164 -3.26 14.65 16.61
CA GLU A 164 -2.45 15.85 16.41
C GLU A 164 -0.96 15.63 16.67
N ILE A 165 -0.60 14.63 17.49
CA ILE A 165 0.81 14.36 17.77
C ILE A 165 1.54 13.84 16.53
N GLU A 166 2.61 14.53 16.19
CA GLU A 166 3.62 14.18 15.18
C GLU A 166 5.01 14.12 15.82
N LEU A 167 5.87 13.26 15.28
CA LEU A 167 7.27 13.17 15.70
C LEU A 167 8.10 14.29 15.05
N ASN A 168 9.02 14.88 15.81
CA ASN A 168 9.96 15.86 15.28
C ASN A 168 11.04 15.22 14.38
N SER A 169 11.92 16.05 13.82
CA SER A 169 13.03 15.62 12.98
C SER A 169 13.98 14.61 13.63
N ASP A 170 14.00 14.53 14.98
CA ASP A 170 14.82 13.59 15.75
C ASP A 170 14.06 12.27 16.06
N GLY A 171 12.82 12.12 15.59
CA GLY A 171 11.97 10.97 15.90
C GLY A 171 11.48 10.96 17.35
N ASP A 172 11.49 12.13 17.99
CA ASP A 172 11.05 12.38 19.35
C ASP A 172 9.73 13.14 19.37
N ILE A 173 9.02 13.01 20.49
CA ILE A 173 7.73 13.67 20.65
C ILE A 173 7.99 15.05 21.26
N PRO A 174 7.57 16.15 20.61
CA PRO A 174 7.80 17.50 21.14
C PRO A 174 7.17 17.68 22.52
N SER A 175 7.95 18.17 23.48
CA SER A 175 7.47 18.40 24.85
C SER A 175 6.39 19.50 24.94
N GLU A 176 6.30 20.35 23.92
CA GLU A 176 5.34 21.46 23.82
C GLU A 176 3.89 20.96 23.84
N TYR A 177 3.58 19.87 23.11
CA TYR A 177 2.24 19.27 23.09
C TYR A 177 1.76 18.83 24.47
N PHE A 178 2.67 18.46 25.37
CA PHE A 178 2.33 17.92 26.69
C PHE A 178 2.35 18.96 27.80
N LYS A 179 3.18 20.01 27.66
CA LYS A 179 3.22 21.14 28.59
C LYS A 179 1.90 21.90 28.60
N GLU A 180 1.25 22.08 27.45
CA GLU A 180 -0.03 22.81 27.35
C GLU A 180 -1.21 22.04 27.97
N VAL A 181 -1.09 20.71 28.07
CA VAL A 181 -2.14 19.83 28.60
C VAL A 181 -1.84 19.32 30.02
N GLY A 182 -0.78 19.84 30.65
CA GLY A 182 -0.39 19.48 32.02
C GLY A 182 0.14 18.04 32.17
N ILE A 183 0.60 17.41 31.09
CA ILE A 183 1.20 16.08 31.11
C ILE A 183 2.72 16.23 31.16
N THR A 184 3.34 15.73 32.22
CA THR A 184 4.80 15.61 32.29
C THR A 184 5.21 14.27 31.67
N ILE A 185 6.04 14.30 30.62
CA ILE A 185 6.68 13.12 30.06
C ILE A 185 8.17 13.26 30.35
N ASP A 186 8.63 12.65 31.45
CA ASP A 186 10.03 12.73 31.85
C ASP A 186 10.85 11.59 31.20
N GLY A 187 12.16 11.80 31.10
CA GLY A 187 13.06 11.00 30.28
C GLY A 187 13.09 9.50 30.67
N TYR A 188 12.87 8.65 29.67
CA TYR A 188 12.77 7.18 29.76
C TYR A 188 11.45 6.62 30.33
N ASP A 189 10.38 7.41 30.28
CA ASP A 189 9.07 6.93 30.67
C ASP A 189 8.49 5.87 29.72
N LYS A 190 7.92 4.84 30.34
CA LYS A 190 7.00 3.88 29.73
C LYS A 190 5.94 4.57 28.85
N LYS A 191 5.51 5.78 29.24
CA LYS A 191 4.60 6.67 28.49
C LYS A 191 5.16 7.10 27.12
N LYS A 192 6.41 7.55 27.05
CA LYS A 192 7.06 7.96 25.79
C LYS A 192 7.17 6.78 24.82
N LYS A 193 7.53 5.60 25.34
CA LYS A 193 7.62 4.37 24.55
C LYS A 193 6.28 3.97 23.94
N ILE A 194 5.22 3.87 24.76
CA ILE A 194 3.93 3.39 24.27
C ILE A 194 3.32 4.36 23.27
N LEU A 195 3.56 5.66 23.44
CA LEU A 195 3.09 6.68 22.52
C LEU A 195 3.84 6.64 21.18
N LYS A 196 5.17 6.47 21.18
CA LYS A 196 5.93 6.26 19.93
C LYS A 196 5.44 5.01 19.18
N GLN A 197 5.18 3.92 19.90
CA GLN A 197 4.63 2.69 19.30
C GLN A 197 3.28 2.96 18.64
N TYR A 198 2.39 3.68 19.31
CA TYR A 198 1.10 4.06 18.75
C TYR A 198 1.26 4.89 17.46
N ILE A 199 2.10 5.93 17.50
CA ILE A 199 2.32 6.84 16.36
C ILE A 199 2.87 6.08 15.15
N TYR A 200 3.95 5.31 15.32
CA TYR A 200 4.51 4.55 14.20
C TYR A 200 3.54 3.52 13.63
N CYS A 201 2.73 2.87 14.46
CA CYS A 201 1.72 1.93 13.98
C CYS A 201 0.60 2.62 13.20
N LYS A 202 0.03 3.72 13.72
CA LYS A 202 -1.03 4.44 13.00
C LYS A 202 -0.53 4.96 11.65
N GLU A 203 0.71 5.47 11.59
CA GLU A 203 1.29 6.01 10.36
C GLU A 203 1.56 4.89 9.36
N THR A 204 2.12 3.76 9.83
CA THR A 204 2.37 2.58 8.99
C THR A 204 1.09 2.05 8.35
N ILE A 205 -0.01 2.03 9.08
CA ILE A 205 -1.32 1.62 8.55
C ILE A 205 -1.81 2.62 7.50
N GLY A 206 -1.69 3.93 7.77
CA GLY A 206 -2.05 4.99 6.81
C GLY A 206 -1.27 4.90 5.50
N GLU A 207 0.05 4.68 5.59
CA GLU A 207 0.91 4.41 4.43
C GLU A 207 0.47 3.14 3.68
N GLY A 208 0.13 2.08 4.42
CA GLY A 208 -0.34 0.81 3.86
C GLY A 208 -1.62 0.94 3.05
N ILE A 209 -2.55 1.80 3.47
CA ILE A 209 -3.79 2.08 2.72
C ILE A 209 -3.47 2.80 1.41
N TRP A 210 -2.59 3.79 1.42
CA TRP A 210 -2.16 4.45 0.19
C TRP A 210 -1.50 3.49 -0.79
N GLN A 211 -0.60 2.65 -0.28
CA GLN A 211 0.07 1.61 -1.07
C GLN A 211 -0.94 0.63 -1.70
N TYR A 212 -1.96 0.24 -0.93
CA TYR A 212 -3.04 -0.62 -1.41
C TYR A 212 -3.88 0.05 -2.53
N LEU A 213 -4.29 1.30 -2.34
CA LEU A 213 -5.06 2.06 -3.33
C LEU A 213 -4.27 2.27 -4.63
N LEU A 214 -3.01 2.70 -4.52
CA LEU A 214 -2.12 2.86 -5.68
C LEU A 214 -1.91 1.54 -6.40
N GLY A 215 -1.76 0.44 -5.67
CA GLY A 215 -1.62 -0.90 -6.25
C GLY A 215 -2.86 -1.35 -7.02
N ILE A 216 -4.07 -1.14 -6.47
CA ILE A 216 -5.33 -1.45 -7.17
C ILE A 216 -5.43 -0.64 -8.47
N ILE A 217 -5.24 0.67 -8.40
CA ILE A 217 -5.34 1.54 -9.58
C ILE A 217 -4.33 1.12 -10.64
N THR A 218 -3.11 0.79 -10.23
CA THR A 218 -2.05 0.31 -11.12
C THR A 218 -2.44 -1.00 -11.80
N LEU A 219 -2.94 -1.99 -11.06
CA LEU A 219 -3.39 -3.27 -11.63
C LEU A 219 -4.55 -3.08 -12.61
N LEU A 220 -5.54 -2.27 -12.27
CA LEU A 220 -6.68 -1.98 -13.15
C LEU A 220 -6.23 -1.28 -14.44
N MET A 221 -5.30 -0.33 -14.34
CA MET A 221 -4.74 0.34 -15.50
C MET A 221 -3.91 -0.64 -16.37
N SER A 222 -3.13 -1.52 -15.76
CA SER A 222 -2.41 -2.58 -16.47
C SER A 222 -3.36 -3.50 -17.25
N TYR A 223 -4.47 -3.93 -16.63
CA TYR A 223 -5.48 -4.74 -17.33
C TYR A 223 -6.13 -4.00 -18.50
N ASN A 224 -6.44 -2.71 -18.32
CA ASN A 224 -6.98 -1.89 -19.40
C ASN A 224 -5.98 -1.72 -20.56
N ALA A 225 -4.70 -1.55 -20.25
CA ALA A 225 -3.65 -1.50 -21.26
C ALA A 225 -3.61 -2.80 -22.07
N ILE A 226 -3.66 -3.96 -21.42
CA ILE A 226 -3.66 -5.27 -22.10
C ILE A 226 -4.90 -5.46 -22.98
N LEU A 227 -6.09 -5.05 -22.51
CA LEU A 227 -7.32 -5.16 -23.30
C LEU A 227 -7.33 -4.25 -24.53
N SER A 228 -6.60 -3.15 -24.50
CA SER A 228 -6.45 -2.22 -25.62
C SER A 228 -5.47 -2.73 -26.68
N GLU A 229 -4.67 -3.74 -26.37
CA GLU A 229 -3.66 -4.26 -27.30
C GLU A 229 -4.31 -5.25 -28.27
N ASN A 230 -4.19 -4.95 -29.57
CA ASN A 230 -4.44 -5.92 -30.61
C ASN A 230 -3.18 -6.78 -30.72
N CYS A 231 -3.05 -7.79 -29.85
CA CYS A 231 -2.13 -8.87 -30.17
C CYS A 231 -2.53 -9.35 -31.56
N ASN A 232 -1.56 -9.54 -32.46
CA ASN A 232 -1.83 -10.18 -33.75
C ASN A 232 -2.17 -11.66 -33.50
N ALA A 233 -3.29 -11.91 -32.83
CA ALA A 233 -3.83 -13.21 -32.52
C ALA A 233 -4.14 -13.83 -33.86
N PHE A 234 -3.25 -14.74 -34.23
CA PHE A 234 -3.16 -15.42 -35.51
C PHE A 234 -2.88 -14.52 -36.73
N THR A 235 -1.59 -14.33 -37.03
CA THR A 235 -1.18 -14.79 -38.37
C THR A 235 -1.33 -16.32 -38.38
N VAL A 236 -2.55 -16.82 -38.56
CA VAL A 236 -2.72 -18.18 -39.09
C VAL A 236 -1.87 -18.17 -40.36
N GLN A 237 -0.77 -18.91 -40.31
CA GLN A 237 -0.13 -19.49 -41.47
C GLN A 237 0.38 -18.50 -42.53
N LYS A 238 1.35 -17.63 -42.21
CA LYS A 238 2.22 -17.14 -43.30
C LYS A 238 2.91 -18.30 -44.01
N ASP A 239 3.21 -19.38 -43.29
CA ASP A 239 3.88 -20.56 -43.84
C ASP A 239 2.94 -21.53 -44.55
N ASP A 240 1.76 -21.87 -44.00
CA ASP A 240 0.83 -22.73 -44.76
C ASP A 240 0.12 -21.98 -45.90
N PHE A 241 -0.07 -20.65 -45.82
CA PHE A 241 -0.52 -19.84 -46.96
C PHE A 241 0.57 -19.72 -48.03
N LYS A 242 1.85 -19.53 -47.64
CA LYS A 242 2.98 -19.62 -48.58
C LYS A 242 3.06 -21.01 -49.22
N LYS A 243 2.84 -22.07 -48.45
CA LYS A 243 2.85 -23.45 -48.94
C LYS A 243 1.70 -23.68 -49.93
N TYR A 244 0.49 -23.19 -49.63
CA TYR A 244 -0.65 -23.22 -50.55
C TYR A 244 -0.38 -22.45 -51.85
N LEU A 245 0.23 -21.26 -51.78
CA LEU A 245 0.59 -20.49 -52.97
C LEU A 245 1.67 -21.19 -53.81
N ASN A 246 2.71 -21.73 -53.17
CA ASN A 246 3.78 -22.45 -53.87
C ASN A 246 3.25 -23.72 -54.56
N ASP A 247 2.39 -24.49 -53.89
CA ASP A 247 1.78 -25.71 -54.46
C ASP A 247 0.84 -25.40 -55.64
N LYS A 248 0.20 -24.23 -55.66
CA LYS A 248 -0.65 -23.79 -56.78
C LYS A 248 0.16 -23.23 -57.95
N ILE A 249 1.27 -22.54 -57.69
CA ILE A 249 2.13 -21.94 -58.71
C ILE A 249 2.97 -23.02 -59.42
N GLN A 250 3.38 -24.10 -58.74
CA GLN A 250 4.14 -25.20 -59.36
C GLN A 250 3.29 -26.17 -60.21
N LYS A 251 1.96 -26.06 -60.17
CA LYS A 251 1.04 -26.94 -60.93
C LYS A 251 0.45 -26.31 -62.20
N ASN A 252 0.82 -25.06 -62.50
CA ASN A 252 0.55 -24.38 -63.77
C ASN A 252 1.87 -24.10 -64.50
#